data_AF-A0A8H6VQS3-F1
#
_entry.id   AF-A0A8H6VQS3-F1
#
_cell.length_a   1.000
_cell.length_b   1.000
_cell.length_c   1.000
_cell.angle_alpha   90.00
_cell.angle_beta   90.00
_cell.angle_gamma   90.00
#
_symmetry.space_group_name_H-M   'P 1'
#
loop_
_entity.id
_entity.type
_entity.pdbx_description
1 polymer ?
#
loop_
_entity_poly.entity_id
_entity_poly.type
_entity_poly.pdbx_seq_one_letter_code
_entity_poly.pdbx_strand_id
1 'polypeptide(L)'
;MDLSFAIPQAVLRHVAFRHLLGDDDALLRLPVYAAVVSAAVLLVQTGVAFRSRGGSTGAPPAIGWGAILAWRVTRFVAAAAALGLSVAVGIDEGDTWQEVLLGTGPYLYATFLSFFTLDPRKYRQRLVRHANFVLFAASALYICRDVIPLATFTQEPLDRGAKMMAKIALVFFSGLVVPLFTPRLYTPVDPSNPQKELNPEQTASVFSFALYFFLDTIIFAAYREKEVPEDQLYVLCDTDGAEHLKQRSFKFLDVFSGARQRHPFFGLMRVYWREFATLFALVVVRCLANYTGPFAMNRLLLYIETRDQPESHIVRPWVWIALVAGGPLIGALAFQAYIFVNTRTLVWTESVVTQLVFAHSLRIRVKADSRDDEAATTEQQPVAGEAASESGSTSSEGDAESTTIQPSSASVRSSSSSSAAQKDGDQKTADKKAEEKGQSMVGKINNLVTTDLGNITDSRDFIDLFLYIPLQLVIGIYFLYVLLGWSVWVGVASIVLLAPLPGYNYTTYFSTHVV
;
A
#
# COMPACT_ATOMS: atom_id res chain seq x y z
N MET A 1 0.77 15.53 47.23
CA MET A 1 -0.03 15.59 45.98
C MET A 1 0.82 14.99 44.88
N ASP A 2 0.96 13.67 44.89
CA ASP A 2 1.79 12.93 43.92
C ASP A 2 0.90 12.39 42.80
N LEU A 3 0.51 13.28 41.88
CA LEU A 3 -0.21 12.88 40.67
C LEU A 3 0.73 12.36 39.56
N SER A 4 2.05 12.51 39.69
CA SER A 4 3.03 12.10 38.67
C SER A 4 3.20 10.57 38.56
N PHE A 5 3.05 9.83 39.66
CA PHE A 5 3.11 8.36 39.65
C PHE A 5 1.77 7.70 39.29
N ALA A 6 0.65 8.39 39.50
CA ALA A 6 -0.68 7.81 39.39
C ALA A 6 -1.19 7.71 37.94
N ILE A 7 -0.81 8.61 37.03
CA ILE A 7 -1.54 8.77 35.77
C ILE A 7 -1.34 7.59 34.78
N PRO A 8 -0.14 7.00 34.61
CA PRO A 8 -0.01 5.81 33.75
C PRO A 8 -0.48 4.52 34.41
N GLN A 9 -0.35 4.39 35.73
CA GLN A 9 -0.85 3.23 36.46
C GLN A 9 -2.37 3.25 36.59
N ALA A 10 -2.99 4.43 36.71
CA ALA A 10 -4.43 4.60 36.65
C ALA A 10 -4.97 4.33 35.25
N VAL A 11 -4.25 4.65 34.17
CA VAL A 11 -4.62 4.19 32.83
C VAL A 11 -4.47 2.67 32.70
N LEU A 12 -3.45 2.02 33.27
CA LEU A 12 -3.40 0.54 33.32
C LEU A 12 -4.43 -0.09 34.30
N ARG A 13 -4.86 0.64 35.35
CA ARG A 13 -5.89 0.21 36.33
C ARG A 13 -7.33 0.45 35.84
N HIS A 14 -7.57 1.53 35.11
CA HIS A 14 -8.90 1.98 34.65
C HIS A 14 -9.12 1.81 33.14
N VAL A 15 -8.07 1.81 32.32
CA VAL A 15 -8.15 1.55 30.88
C VAL A 15 -7.69 0.11 30.61
N ALA A 16 -8.68 -0.75 30.39
CA ALA A 16 -8.61 -1.89 29.48
C ALA A 16 -8.11 -3.28 29.98
N PHE A 17 -7.88 -3.53 31.27
CA PHE A 17 -7.69 -4.94 31.72
C PHE A 17 -8.80 -5.50 32.60
N ARG A 18 -9.27 -4.77 33.61
CA ARG A 18 -10.36 -5.27 34.47
C ARG A 18 -11.75 -5.08 33.88
N HIS A 19 -11.96 -4.03 33.07
CA HIS A 19 -13.23 -3.79 32.36
C HIS A 19 -13.32 -4.49 31.00
N LEU A 20 -12.18 -4.97 30.46
CA LEU A 20 -12.12 -5.76 29.23
C LEU A 20 -12.05 -7.28 29.52
N LEU A 21 -11.97 -7.67 30.79
CA LEU A 21 -12.02 -9.07 31.25
C LEU A 21 -12.98 -9.23 32.45
N GLY A 22 -13.81 -8.22 32.73
CA GLY A 22 -14.75 -8.26 33.84
C GLY A 22 -16.07 -8.83 33.38
N ASP A 23 -16.52 -9.94 33.99
CA ASP A 23 -17.87 -10.57 34.00
C ASP A 23 -18.73 -10.60 32.72
N ASP A 24 -18.22 -10.13 31.60
CA ASP A 24 -18.95 -9.97 30.37
C ASP A 24 -18.82 -11.28 29.58
N ASP A 25 -19.80 -12.16 29.82
CA ASP A 25 -20.22 -13.25 28.92
C ASP A 25 -20.09 -12.90 27.42
N ALA A 26 -20.19 -11.62 27.07
CA ALA A 26 -20.05 -11.08 25.73
C ALA A 26 -18.65 -11.30 25.10
N LEU A 27 -17.56 -11.16 25.86
CA LEU A 27 -16.21 -11.32 25.31
C LEU A 27 -15.84 -12.80 25.12
N LEU A 28 -16.28 -13.68 26.03
CA LEU A 28 -16.19 -15.14 25.85
C LEU A 28 -16.88 -15.61 24.55
N ARG A 29 -17.94 -14.90 24.14
CA ARG A 29 -18.72 -15.21 22.93
C ARG A 29 -18.20 -14.53 21.66
N LEU A 30 -17.07 -13.82 21.70
CA LEU A 30 -16.52 -13.09 20.55
C LEU A 30 -16.32 -13.96 19.29
N PRO A 31 -15.79 -15.20 19.36
CA PRO A 31 -15.65 -16.06 18.18
C PRO A 31 -17.01 -16.51 17.62
N VAL A 32 -18.02 -16.63 18.49
CA VAL A 32 -19.40 -16.96 18.09
C VAL A 32 -20.03 -15.78 17.37
N TYR A 33 -19.93 -14.57 17.91
CA TYR A 33 -20.39 -13.37 17.23
C TYR A 33 -19.68 -13.17 15.89
N ALA A 34 -18.37 -13.40 15.84
CA ALA A 34 -17.59 -13.35 14.60
C ALA A 34 -18.08 -14.38 13.57
N ALA A 35 -18.40 -15.61 14.00
CA ALA A 35 -18.94 -16.64 13.13
C ALA A 35 -20.35 -16.28 12.62
N VAL A 36 -21.23 -15.76 13.48
CA VAL A 36 -22.60 -15.34 13.10
C VAL A 36 -22.56 -14.17 12.12
N VAL A 37 -21.75 -13.15 12.40
CA VAL A 37 -21.56 -12.00 11.50
C VAL A 37 -20.98 -12.45 10.17
N SER A 38 -19.96 -13.33 10.19
CA SER A 38 -19.36 -13.89 8.99
C SER A 38 -20.39 -14.67 8.15
N ALA A 39 -21.22 -15.49 8.79
CA ALA A 39 -22.29 -16.23 8.12
C ALA A 39 -23.35 -15.30 7.52
N ALA A 40 -23.79 -14.27 8.24
CA ALA A 40 -24.75 -13.29 7.75
C ALA A 40 -24.20 -12.51 6.53
N VAL A 41 -22.95 -12.04 6.61
CA VAL A 41 -22.27 -11.35 5.50
C VAL A 41 -22.11 -12.28 4.30
N LEU A 42 -21.77 -13.56 4.52
CA LEU A 42 -21.64 -14.55 3.46
C LEU A 42 -22.98 -14.79 2.75
N LEU A 43 -24.10 -14.88 3.49
CA LEU A 43 -25.44 -15.03 2.91
C LEU A 43 -25.86 -13.82 2.07
N VAL A 44 -25.55 -12.60 2.52
CA VAL A 44 -25.79 -11.39 1.72
C VAL A 44 -24.94 -11.42 0.45
N GLN A 45 -23.65 -11.77 0.56
CA GLN A 45 -22.74 -11.83 -0.58
C GLN A 45 -23.12 -12.91 -1.60
N THR A 46 -23.63 -14.05 -1.16
CA THR A 46 -24.13 -15.10 -2.06
C THR A 46 -25.45 -14.70 -2.72
N GLY A 47 -26.36 -14.03 -1.98
CA GLY A 47 -27.60 -13.48 -2.53
C GLY A 47 -27.36 -12.42 -3.61
N VAL A 48 -26.44 -11.48 -3.37
CA VAL A 48 -26.04 -10.47 -4.37
C VAL A 48 -25.37 -11.12 -5.59
N ALA A 49 -24.50 -12.11 -5.37
CA ALA A 49 -23.85 -12.83 -6.47
C ALA A 49 -24.84 -13.64 -7.32
N PHE A 50 -25.89 -14.19 -6.71
CA PHE A 50 -26.95 -14.91 -7.43
C PHE A 50 -27.79 -13.98 -8.31
N ARG A 51 -28.04 -12.75 -7.86
CA ARG A 51 -28.76 -11.72 -8.64
C ARG A 51 -27.92 -11.12 -9.77
N SER A 52 -26.60 -11.08 -9.59
CA SER A 52 -25.61 -10.58 -10.55
C SER A 52 -25.21 -11.59 -11.63
N ARG A 53 -25.90 -12.73 -11.75
CA ARG A 53 -25.50 -13.86 -12.60
C ARG A 53 -25.82 -13.62 -14.09
N GLY A 54 -25.40 -12.47 -14.61
CA GLY A 54 -25.17 -12.20 -16.02
C GLY A 54 -23.66 -12.11 -16.26
N GLY A 55 -23.04 -13.22 -16.65
CA GLY A 55 -21.66 -13.27 -17.14
C GLY A 55 -20.56 -13.27 -16.06
N SER A 56 -20.13 -14.44 -15.60
CA SER A 56 -18.73 -14.60 -15.19
C SER A 56 -18.11 -15.72 -16.02
N THR A 57 -17.28 -15.32 -16.98
CA THR A 57 -16.32 -16.16 -17.67
C THR A 57 -15.43 -16.86 -16.64
N GLY A 58 -15.06 -18.11 -16.93
CA GLY A 58 -14.26 -18.94 -16.02
C GLY A 58 -12.99 -18.22 -15.60
N ALA A 59 -12.73 -18.17 -14.30
CA ALA A 59 -11.48 -17.61 -13.78
C ALA A 59 -10.30 -18.37 -14.39
N PRO A 60 -9.24 -17.67 -14.87
CA PRO A 60 -8.07 -18.34 -15.42
C PRO A 60 -7.43 -19.29 -14.39
N PRO A 61 -6.73 -20.34 -14.85
CA PRO A 61 -6.08 -21.29 -13.97
C PRO A 61 -5.12 -20.55 -13.03
N ALA A 62 -5.29 -20.76 -11.73
CA ALA A 62 -4.42 -20.18 -10.73
C ALA A 62 -3.00 -20.76 -10.87
N ILE A 63 -2.06 -19.94 -11.33
CA ILE A 63 -0.64 -20.27 -11.34
C ILE A 63 -0.20 -20.47 -9.88
N GLY A 64 0.53 -21.54 -9.59
CA GLY A 64 0.98 -21.88 -8.22
C GLY A 64 -0.08 -22.53 -7.32
N TRP A 65 -1.17 -23.07 -7.88
CA TRP A 65 -2.25 -23.68 -7.10
C TRP A 65 -1.79 -24.80 -6.14
N GLY A 66 -0.75 -25.56 -6.46
CA GLY A 66 -0.25 -26.65 -5.61
C GLY A 66 0.16 -26.19 -4.21
N ALA A 67 0.95 -25.10 -4.11
CA ALA A 67 1.36 -24.54 -2.82
C ALA A 67 0.17 -23.95 -2.04
N ILE A 68 -0.76 -23.29 -2.75
CA ILE A 68 -1.98 -22.75 -2.15
C ILE A 68 -2.87 -23.88 -1.60
N LEU A 69 -3.03 -24.96 -2.35
CA LEU A 69 -3.80 -26.13 -1.94
C LEU A 69 -3.18 -26.76 -0.70
N ALA A 70 -1.86 -26.92 -0.63
CA ALA A 70 -1.17 -27.44 0.54
C ALA A 70 -1.52 -26.64 1.80
N TRP A 71 -1.41 -25.30 1.76
CA TRP A 71 -1.80 -24.45 2.89
C TRP A 71 -3.29 -24.50 3.23
N ARG A 72 -4.17 -24.65 2.23
CA ARG A 72 -5.61 -24.82 2.46
C ARG A 72 -5.95 -26.15 3.13
N VAL A 73 -5.29 -27.24 2.73
CA VAL A 73 -5.39 -28.56 3.38
C VAL A 73 -4.88 -28.46 4.80
N THR A 74 -3.71 -27.86 5.02
CA THR A 74 -3.15 -27.63 6.36
C THR A 74 -4.11 -26.87 7.26
N ARG A 75 -4.77 -25.81 6.75
CA ARG A 75 -5.81 -25.09 7.49
C ARG A 75 -6.98 -25.99 7.87
N PHE A 76 -7.49 -26.77 6.92
CA PHE A 76 -8.63 -27.66 7.12
C PHE A 76 -8.31 -28.71 8.18
N VAL A 77 -7.15 -29.36 8.09
CA VAL A 77 -6.70 -30.35 9.07
C VAL A 77 -6.55 -29.72 10.46
N ALA A 78 -5.92 -28.54 10.54
CA ALA A 78 -5.75 -27.84 11.82
C ALA A 78 -7.09 -27.41 12.44
N ALA A 79 -8.03 -26.90 11.62
CA ALA A 79 -9.37 -26.53 12.08
C ALA A 79 -10.20 -27.74 12.52
N ALA A 80 -10.12 -28.86 11.79
CA ALA A 80 -10.80 -30.11 12.14
C ALA A 80 -10.22 -30.72 13.43
N ALA A 81 -8.89 -30.69 13.61
CA ALA A 81 -8.24 -31.11 14.84
C ALA A 81 -8.63 -30.21 16.03
N ALA A 82 -8.67 -28.88 15.84
CA ALA A 82 -9.14 -27.94 16.86
C ALA A 82 -10.60 -28.19 17.23
N LEU A 83 -11.46 -28.53 16.25
CA LEU A 83 -12.85 -28.93 16.49
C LEU A 83 -12.92 -30.22 17.33
N GLY A 84 -12.17 -31.25 16.96
CA GLY A 84 -12.13 -32.52 17.71
C GLY A 84 -11.67 -32.32 19.15
N LEU A 85 -10.61 -31.54 19.37
CA LEU A 85 -10.14 -31.17 20.69
C LEU A 85 -11.16 -30.31 21.46
N SER A 86 -11.88 -29.41 20.79
CA SER A 86 -12.91 -28.59 21.44
C SER A 86 -14.08 -29.43 21.96
N VAL A 87 -14.48 -30.48 21.23
CA VAL A 87 -15.51 -31.43 21.68
C VAL A 87 -14.97 -32.29 22.83
N ALA A 88 -13.75 -32.81 22.71
CA ALA A 88 -13.15 -33.65 23.74
C ALA A 88 -12.99 -32.91 25.09
N VAL A 89 -12.54 -31.65 25.06
CA VAL A 89 -12.42 -30.82 26.26
C VAL A 89 -13.78 -30.59 26.91
N GLY A 90 -14.81 -30.22 26.13
CA GLY A 90 -16.16 -30.01 26.68
C GLY A 90 -16.77 -31.28 27.31
N ILE A 91 -16.46 -32.45 26.77
CA ILE A 91 -16.89 -33.74 27.36
C ILE A 91 -16.16 -34.01 28.69
N ASP A 92 -14.85 -33.76 28.74
CA ASP A 92 -14.03 -33.99 29.94
C ASP A 92 -14.41 -33.05 31.10
N GLU A 93 -14.78 -31.80 30.78
CA GLU A 93 -15.17 -30.78 31.77
C GLU A 93 -16.61 -30.98 32.28
N GLY A 94 -17.40 -31.83 31.62
CA GLY A 94 -18.79 -32.10 31.99
C GLY A 94 -19.76 -30.95 31.64
N ASP A 95 -19.38 -30.12 30.67
CA ASP A 95 -20.15 -28.96 30.21
C ASP A 95 -21.54 -29.36 29.72
N THR A 96 -22.50 -28.44 29.86
CA THR A 96 -23.82 -28.64 29.27
C THR A 96 -23.74 -28.67 27.75
N TRP A 97 -24.67 -29.35 27.08
CA TRP A 97 -24.68 -29.42 25.60
C TRP A 97 -24.69 -28.03 24.93
N GLN A 98 -25.26 -27.02 25.61
CA GLN A 98 -25.30 -25.63 25.14
C GLN A 98 -23.93 -24.97 25.16
N GLU A 99 -23.16 -25.17 26.23
CA GLU A 99 -21.79 -24.64 26.38
C GLU A 99 -20.84 -25.31 25.39
N VAL A 100 -20.96 -26.64 25.23
CA VAL A 100 -20.19 -27.38 24.22
C VAL A 100 -20.51 -26.88 22.83
N LEU A 101 -21.78 -26.66 22.49
CA LEU A 101 -22.17 -26.14 21.17
C LEU A 101 -21.65 -24.71 20.94
N LEU A 102 -21.69 -23.87 21.96
CA LEU A 102 -21.20 -22.48 21.89
C LEU A 102 -19.68 -22.42 21.72
N GLY A 103 -18.94 -23.27 22.43
CA GLY A 103 -17.48 -23.38 22.34
C GLY A 103 -16.99 -24.05 21.06
N THR A 104 -17.75 -24.98 20.48
CA THR A 104 -17.36 -25.76 19.28
C THR A 104 -17.87 -25.16 17.97
N GLY A 105 -18.99 -24.42 18.02
CA GLY A 105 -19.68 -23.85 16.85
C GLY A 105 -18.78 -23.04 15.90
N PRO A 106 -17.92 -22.11 16.37
CA PRO A 106 -17.01 -21.36 15.52
C PRO A 106 -16.02 -22.25 14.76
N TYR A 107 -15.51 -23.31 15.41
CA TYR A 107 -14.58 -24.25 14.79
C TYR A 107 -15.27 -25.17 13.79
N LEU A 108 -16.52 -25.56 14.08
CA LEU A 108 -17.35 -26.33 13.15
C LEU A 108 -17.61 -25.52 11.88
N TYR A 109 -18.00 -24.25 12.04
CA TYR A 109 -18.17 -23.33 10.92
C TYR A 109 -16.89 -23.11 10.13
N ALA A 110 -15.76 -22.85 10.80
CA ALA A 110 -14.46 -22.67 10.14
C ALA A 110 -13.97 -23.93 9.41
N THR A 111 -14.22 -25.12 9.95
CA THR A 111 -13.90 -26.41 9.33
C THR A 111 -14.75 -26.63 8.08
N PHE A 112 -16.06 -26.37 8.16
CA PHE A 112 -16.96 -26.46 7.01
C PHE A 112 -16.53 -25.49 5.90
N LEU A 113 -16.28 -24.22 6.22
CA LEU A 113 -15.77 -23.25 5.26
C LEU A 113 -14.44 -23.69 4.64
N SER A 114 -13.52 -24.23 5.45
CA SER A 114 -12.22 -24.70 4.96
C SER A 114 -12.34 -25.89 4.02
N PHE A 115 -13.25 -26.83 4.29
CA PHE A 115 -13.55 -27.96 3.41
C PHE A 115 -13.98 -27.49 2.01
N PHE A 116 -14.89 -26.52 1.93
CA PHE A 116 -15.35 -25.98 0.65
C PHE A 116 -14.31 -25.17 -0.13
N THR A 117 -13.16 -24.87 0.47
CA THR A 117 -12.04 -24.19 -0.21
C THR A 117 -11.06 -25.13 -0.88
N LEU A 118 -11.20 -26.44 -0.68
CA LEU A 118 -10.32 -27.47 -1.25
C LEU A 118 -10.61 -27.78 -2.72
N ASP A 119 -11.80 -27.43 -3.22
CA ASP A 119 -12.19 -27.70 -4.61
C ASP A 119 -11.35 -26.85 -5.59
N PRO A 120 -10.50 -27.47 -6.43
CA PRO A 120 -9.65 -26.76 -7.38
C PRO A 120 -10.43 -26.11 -8.51
N ARG A 121 -11.66 -26.57 -8.77
CA ARG A 121 -12.48 -26.10 -9.90
C ARG A 121 -13.25 -24.82 -9.57
N LYS A 122 -13.38 -24.46 -8.29
CA LYS A 122 -14.19 -23.33 -7.83
C LYS A 122 -13.36 -22.41 -6.95
N TYR A 123 -12.93 -21.29 -7.52
CA TYR A 123 -12.16 -20.32 -6.76
C TYR A 123 -13.02 -19.57 -5.75
N ARG A 124 -12.92 -19.96 -4.47
CA ARG A 124 -13.77 -19.49 -3.37
C ARG A 124 -13.01 -18.60 -2.38
N GLN A 125 -12.30 -17.58 -2.89
CA GLN A 125 -11.50 -16.67 -2.05
C GLN A 125 -12.31 -15.98 -0.95
N ARG A 126 -13.61 -15.75 -1.17
CA ARG A 126 -14.52 -15.24 -0.15
C ARG A 126 -14.61 -16.16 1.07
N LEU A 127 -14.77 -17.47 0.86
CA LEU A 127 -14.82 -18.45 1.95
C LEU A 127 -13.48 -18.51 2.71
N VAL A 128 -12.36 -18.37 2.00
CA VAL A 128 -11.03 -18.32 2.63
C VAL A 128 -10.94 -17.14 3.60
N ARG A 129 -11.40 -15.94 3.20
CA ARG A 129 -11.41 -14.75 4.06
C ARG A 129 -12.28 -14.92 5.30
N HIS A 130 -13.47 -15.48 5.15
CA HIS A 130 -14.39 -15.75 6.26
C HIS A 130 -13.82 -16.77 7.25
N ALA A 131 -13.24 -17.87 6.77
CA ALA A 131 -12.59 -18.86 7.63
C ALA A 131 -11.40 -18.24 8.39
N ASN A 132 -10.56 -17.45 7.72
CA ASN A 132 -9.45 -16.76 8.37
C ASN A 132 -9.94 -15.74 9.41
N PHE A 133 -11.02 -15.01 9.13
CA PHE A 133 -11.60 -14.03 10.06
C PHE A 133 -12.09 -14.70 11.36
N VAL A 134 -12.80 -15.83 11.26
CA VAL A 134 -13.31 -16.55 12.43
C VAL A 134 -12.16 -17.15 13.26
N LEU A 135 -11.17 -17.78 12.60
CA LEU A 135 -10.00 -18.34 13.29
C LEU A 135 -9.09 -17.25 13.90
N PHE A 136 -8.99 -16.09 13.25
CA PHE A 136 -8.30 -14.93 13.79
C PHE A 136 -9.03 -14.37 15.02
N ALA A 137 -10.35 -14.24 14.98
CA ALA A 137 -11.15 -13.80 16.13
C ALA A 137 -11.01 -14.78 17.32
N ALA A 138 -11.02 -16.09 17.05
CA ALA A 138 -10.75 -17.11 18.05
C ALA A 138 -9.32 -17.00 18.63
N SER A 139 -8.32 -16.73 17.78
CA SER A 139 -6.95 -16.49 18.21
C SER A 139 -6.86 -15.24 19.10
N ALA A 140 -7.51 -14.14 18.72
CA ALA A 140 -7.53 -12.90 19.50
C ALA A 140 -8.13 -13.12 20.90
N LEU A 141 -9.18 -13.93 21.02
CA LEU A 141 -9.74 -14.30 22.31
C LEU A 141 -8.73 -15.04 23.19
N TYR A 142 -8.04 -16.06 22.66
CA TYR A 142 -7.02 -16.80 23.42
C TYR A 142 -5.80 -15.95 23.79
N ILE A 143 -5.43 -14.98 22.96
CA ILE A 143 -4.41 -13.99 23.35
C ILE A 143 -4.89 -13.24 24.60
N CYS A 144 -6.13 -12.76 24.60
CA CYS A 144 -6.68 -12.01 25.74
C CYS A 144 -6.84 -12.87 27.01
N ARG A 145 -7.24 -14.14 26.87
CA ARG A 145 -7.52 -15.04 27.99
C ARG A 145 -6.29 -15.72 28.56
N ASP A 146 -5.28 -16.01 27.74
CA ASP A 146 -4.12 -16.78 28.18
C ASP A 146 -2.84 -15.97 28.06
N VAL A 147 -2.52 -15.44 26.88
CA VAL A 147 -1.23 -14.77 26.66
C VAL A 147 -1.07 -13.52 27.54
N ILE A 148 -2.13 -12.74 27.74
CA ILE A 148 -2.02 -11.51 28.52
C ILE A 148 -2.00 -11.75 30.05
N PRO A 149 -2.78 -12.68 30.62
CA PRO A 149 -2.59 -13.08 32.01
C PRO A 149 -1.17 -13.55 32.32
N LEU A 150 -0.52 -14.30 31.40
CA LEU A 150 0.90 -14.66 31.52
C LEU A 150 1.84 -13.45 31.60
N ALA A 151 1.46 -12.31 31.01
CA ALA A 151 2.22 -11.07 31.06
C ALA A 151 2.10 -10.33 32.41
N THR A 152 1.18 -10.74 33.31
CA THR A 152 0.95 -10.10 34.61
C THR A 152 1.33 -11.01 35.79
N PHE A 153 1.55 -10.42 36.97
CA PHE A 153 1.76 -11.18 38.22
C PHE A 153 0.45 -11.52 38.93
N THR A 154 -0.62 -10.78 38.65
CA THR A 154 -1.89 -10.85 39.38
C THR A 154 -2.90 -11.83 38.80
N GLN A 155 -2.74 -12.20 37.52
CA GLN A 155 -3.69 -13.07 36.82
C GLN A 155 -3.02 -14.38 36.44
N GLU A 156 -3.81 -15.45 36.49
CA GLU A 156 -3.42 -16.76 36.02
C GLU A 156 -4.15 -17.09 34.70
N PRO A 157 -3.54 -17.86 33.79
CA PRO A 157 -4.20 -18.29 32.57
C PRO A 157 -5.40 -19.16 32.92
N LEU A 158 -6.56 -18.88 32.32
CA LEU A 158 -7.81 -19.58 32.61
C LEU A 158 -7.79 -20.99 32.02
N ASP A 159 -7.24 -21.12 30.80
CA ASP A 159 -7.33 -22.34 30.00
C ASP A 159 -6.07 -23.20 30.22
N ARG A 160 -6.16 -24.20 31.13
CA ARG A 160 -5.05 -25.08 31.54
C ARG A 160 -5.24 -26.52 31.05
N GLY A 161 -4.12 -27.24 30.91
CA GLY A 161 -4.11 -28.67 30.56
C GLY A 161 -3.66 -28.95 29.14
N ALA A 162 -3.13 -30.16 28.91
CA ALA A 162 -2.47 -30.52 27.65
C ALA A 162 -3.41 -30.43 26.44
N LYS A 163 -4.67 -30.87 26.58
CA LYS A 163 -5.68 -30.84 25.51
C LYS A 163 -6.05 -29.39 25.13
N MET A 164 -6.22 -28.53 26.14
CA MET A 164 -6.56 -27.12 25.93
C MET A 164 -5.40 -26.35 25.28
N MET A 165 -4.16 -26.58 25.75
CA MET A 165 -2.97 -26.00 25.12
C MET A 165 -2.78 -26.46 23.67
N ALA A 166 -3.04 -27.74 23.38
CA ALA A 166 -3.01 -28.26 22.01
C ALA A 166 -4.07 -27.58 21.12
N LYS A 167 -5.28 -27.34 21.64
CA LYS A 167 -6.33 -26.59 20.94
C LYS A 167 -5.89 -25.15 20.65
N ILE A 168 -5.38 -24.43 21.65
CA ILE A 168 -4.89 -23.05 21.51
C ILE A 168 -3.79 -22.99 20.44
N ALA A 169 -2.83 -23.91 20.48
CA ALA A 169 -1.75 -23.99 19.49
C ALA A 169 -2.28 -24.20 18.06
N LEU A 170 -3.27 -25.08 17.87
CA LEU A 170 -3.89 -25.32 16.56
C LEU A 170 -4.69 -24.11 16.06
N VAL A 171 -5.36 -23.38 16.96
CA VAL A 171 -6.08 -22.15 16.63
C VAL A 171 -5.10 -21.05 16.22
N PHE A 172 -4.00 -20.85 16.95
CA PHE A 172 -2.95 -19.91 16.55
C PHE A 172 -2.29 -20.29 15.23
N PHE A 173 -1.97 -21.56 15.04
CA PHE A 173 -1.38 -22.03 13.80
C PHE A 173 -2.31 -21.78 12.61
N SER A 174 -3.58 -22.15 12.72
CA SER A 174 -4.56 -21.98 11.63
C SER A 174 -5.02 -20.54 11.42
N GLY A 175 -5.08 -19.72 12.47
CA GLY A 175 -5.56 -18.34 12.45
C GLY A 175 -4.49 -17.27 12.18
N LEU A 176 -3.22 -17.54 12.50
CA LEU A 176 -2.11 -16.59 12.32
C LEU A 176 -1.08 -17.10 11.31
N VAL A 177 -0.53 -18.30 11.53
CA VAL A 177 0.58 -18.82 10.72
C VAL A 177 0.12 -19.14 9.30
N VAL A 178 -0.92 -19.95 9.14
CA VAL A 178 -1.42 -20.31 7.82
C VAL A 178 -1.71 -19.09 6.92
N PRO A 179 -2.53 -18.09 7.33
CA PRO A 179 -2.79 -16.93 6.47
C PRO A 179 -1.56 -16.07 6.20
N LEU A 180 -0.57 -16.05 7.11
CA LEU A 180 0.66 -15.30 6.95
C LEU A 180 1.57 -15.90 5.86
N PHE A 181 1.63 -17.24 5.78
CA PHE A 181 2.47 -17.98 4.83
C PHE A 181 1.76 -18.44 3.54
N THR A 182 0.43 -18.42 3.50
CA THR A 182 -0.31 -18.79 2.29
C THR A 182 0.00 -17.81 1.15
N PRO A 183 0.47 -18.28 -0.02
CA PRO A 183 0.68 -17.45 -1.20
C PRO A 183 -0.60 -16.75 -1.63
N ARG A 184 -0.48 -15.51 -2.11
CA ARG A 184 -1.64 -14.77 -2.62
C ARG A 184 -2.07 -15.38 -3.95
N LEU A 185 -3.38 -15.49 -4.12
CA LEU A 185 -3.91 -15.80 -5.44
C LEU A 185 -3.72 -14.58 -6.34
N TYR A 186 -3.11 -14.80 -7.51
CA TYR A 186 -3.18 -13.88 -8.62
C TYR A 186 -4.63 -13.71 -9.13
N THR A 187 -5.13 -12.49 -9.06
CA THR A 187 -6.39 -12.08 -9.69
C THR A 187 -6.07 -11.11 -10.82
N PRO A 188 -6.34 -11.46 -12.09
CA PRO A 188 -6.03 -10.58 -13.21
C PRO A 188 -6.84 -9.29 -13.11
N VAL A 189 -6.20 -8.18 -13.46
CA VAL A 189 -6.86 -6.86 -13.48
C VAL A 189 -7.86 -6.78 -14.63
N ASP A 190 -7.50 -7.32 -15.80
CA ASP A 190 -8.40 -7.53 -16.93
C ASP A 190 -8.68 -9.04 -17.11
N PRO A 191 -9.89 -9.52 -16.75
CA PRO A 191 -10.27 -10.92 -16.94
C PRO A 191 -10.27 -11.38 -18.40
N SER A 192 -10.38 -10.46 -19.36
CA SER A 192 -10.41 -10.79 -20.79
C SER A 192 -9.02 -11.05 -21.36
N ASN A 193 -7.96 -10.52 -20.74
CA ASN A 193 -6.58 -10.71 -21.18
C ASN A 193 -5.63 -10.91 -19.97
N PRO A 194 -5.63 -12.10 -19.34
CA PRO A 194 -4.78 -12.38 -18.20
C PRO A 194 -3.30 -12.44 -18.59
N GLN A 195 -2.42 -11.92 -17.73
CA GLN A 195 -0.98 -11.92 -17.95
C GLN A 195 -0.44 -13.36 -17.92
N LYS A 196 0.40 -13.71 -18.90
CA LYS A 196 0.97 -15.07 -19.03
C LYS A 196 2.12 -15.31 -18.05
N GLU A 197 2.99 -14.31 -17.89
CA GLU A 197 4.14 -14.34 -16.99
C GLU A 197 3.88 -13.44 -15.80
N LEU A 198 3.93 -13.99 -14.59
CA LEU A 198 3.56 -13.28 -13.37
C LEU A 198 4.78 -12.77 -12.63
N ASN A 199 4.68 -11.55 -12.14
CA ASN A 199 5.64 -11.04 -11.19
C ASN A 199 5.50 -11.80 -9.84
N PRO A 200 6.59 -12.31 -9.24
CA PRO A 200 6.56 -12.96 -7.94
C PRO A 200 5.91 -12.11 -6.83
N GLU A 201 5.96 -10.77 -6.93
CA GLU A 201 5.29 -9.86 -6.00
C GLU A 201 3.78 -10.15 -5.88
N GLN A 202 3.11 -10.46 -6.99
CA GLN A 202 1.65 -10.64 -7.03
C GLN A 202 1.20 -11.95 -6.36
N THR A 203 2.09 -12.94 -6.26
CA THR A 203 1.79 -14.26 -5.69
C THR A 203 2.44 -14.47 -4.32
N ALA A 204 3.32 -13.57 -3.88
CA ALA A 204 3.99 -13.63 -2.60
C ALA A 204 3.01 -13.74 -1.42
N SER A 205 3.37 -14.54 -0.42
CA SER A 205 2.66 -14.57 0.86
C SER A 205 2.83 -13.24 1.60
N VAL A 206 2.01 -12.99 2.63
CA VAL A 206 2.15 -11.75 3.43
C VAL A 206 3.53 -11.69 4.09
N PHE A 207 4.05 -12.84 4.54
CA PHE A 207 5.41 -12.95 5.09
C PHE A 207 6.50 -12.63 4.05
N SER A 208 6.45 -13.29 2.89
CA SER A 208 7.42 -13.08 1.81
C SER A 208 7.40 -11.64 1.30
N PHE A 209 6.22 -11.04 1.22
CA PHE A 209 6.06 -9.65 0.83
C PHE A 209 6.61 -8.67 1.88
N ALA A 210 6.34 -8.91 3.17
CA ALA A 210 6.80 -8.03 4.25
C ALA A 210 8.33 -8.01 4.40
N LEU A 211 9.00 -9.12 4.07
CA LEU A 211 10.45 -9.28 4.17
C LEU A 211 11.17 -9.25 2.81
N TYR A 212 10.44 -8.99 1.72
CA TYR A 212 10.97 -8.91 0.34
C TYR A 212 11.65 -10.18 -0.18
N PHE A 213 11.34 -11.35 0.38
CA PHE A 213 11.91 -12.64 -0.05
C PHE A 213 11.63 -12.99 -1.53
N PHE A 214 10.64 -12.35 -2.15
CA PHE A 214 10.36 -12.54 -3.57
C PHE A 214 11.44 -11.92 -4.48
N LEU A 215 12.30 -11.06 -3.97
CA LEU A 215 13.43 -10.47 -4.70
C LEU A 215 14.72 -11.31 -4.56
N ASP A 216 14.79 -12.27 -3.64
CA ASP A 216 16.01 -13.05 -3.39
C ASP A 216 16.54 -13.70 -4.68
N THR A 217 15.66 -14.26 -5.49
CA THR A 217 16.00 -14.95 -6.74
C THR A 217 16.74 -14.04 -7.72
N ILE A 218 16.28 -12.79 -7.89
CA ILE A 218 16.93 -11.84 -8.81
C ILE A 218 18.19 -11.23 -8.20
N ILE A 219 18.21 -11.01 -6.88
CA ILE A 219 19.40 -10.49 -6.17
C ILE A 219 20.53 -11.52 -6.24
N PHE A 220 20.24 -12.80 -6.03
CA PHE A 220 21.24 -13.86 -6.15
C PHE A 220 21.65 -14.12 -7.60
N ALA A 221 20.76 -13.94 -8.58
CA ALA A 221 21.13 -13.96 -9.99
C ALA A 221 22.12 -12.83 -10.33
N ALA A 222 21.81 -11.59 -9.92
CA ALA A 222 22.68 -10.42 -10.09
C ALA A 222 24.01 -10.52 -9.34
N TYR A 223 24.07 -11.29 -8.25
CA TYR A 223 25.32 -11.57 -7.55
C TYR A 223 26.22 -12.55 -8.33
N ARG A 224 25.62 -13.49 -9.07
CA ARG A 224 26.34 -14.55 -9.80
C ARG A 224 26.76 -14.11 -11.20
N GLU A 225 25.90 -13.34 -11.87
CA GLU A 225 26.09 -12.89 -13.24
C GLU A 225 26.58 -11.44 -13.24
N LYS A 226 27.55 -11.11 -14.11
CA LYS A 226 28.14 -9.76 -14.18
C LYS A 226 27.14 -8.73 -14.74
N GLU A 227 26.27 -9.17 -15.63
CA GLU A 227 25.23 -8.38 -16.26
C GLU A 227 23.98 -9.26 -16.33
N VAL A 228 22.88 -8.80 -15.73
CA VAL A 228 21.60 -9.50 -15.79
C VAL A 228 20.90 -9.04 -17.07
N PRO A 229 20.63 -9.92 -18.04
CA PRO A 229 19.96 -9.53 -19.27
C PRO A 229 18.48 -9.19 -19.00
N GLU A 230 17.91 -8.34 -19.87
CA GLU A 230 16.57 -7.74 -19.66
C GLU A 230 15.44 -8.78 -19.56
N ASP A 231 15.59 -9.90 -20.26
CA ASP A 231 14.67 -11.04 -20.26
C ASP A 231 14.63 -11.81 -18.93
N GLN A 232 15.66 -11.68 -18.09
CA GLN A 232 15.65 -12.24 -16.73
C GLN A 232 14.98 -11.30 -15.71
N LEU A 233 14.73 -10.03 -16.07
CA LEU A 233 14.03 -9.11 -15.18
C LEU A 233 12.57 -9.50 -15.04
N TYR A 234 11.98 -9.21 -13.88
CA TYR A 234 10.57 -9.47 -13.69
C TYR A 234 9.72 -8.54 -14.55
N VAL A 235 8.75 -9.15 -15.25
CA VAL A 235 7.70 -8.41 -15.93
C VAL A 235 6.96 -7.52 -14.92
N LEU A 236 6.56 -6.35 -15.39
CA LEU A 236 5.79 -5.41 -14.58
C LEU A 236 4.48 -6.05 -14.10
N CYS A 237 4.05 -5.69 -12.88
CA CYS A 237 2.76 -6.10 -12.35
C CYS A 237 1.61 -5.55 -13.23
N ASP A 238 0.55 -6.32 -13.45
CA ASP A 238 -0.66 -5.91 -14.18
C ASP A 238 -1.27 -4.61 -13.65
N THR A 239 -1.14 -4.36 -12.34
CA THR A 239 -1.64 -3.16 -11.67
C THR A 239 -0.88 -1.90 -12.06
N ASP A 240 0.37 -2.07 -12.50
CA ASP A 240 1.31 -1.00 -12.80
C ASP A 240 1.40 -0.73 -14.31
N GLY A 241 0.69 -1.52 -15.12
CA GLY A 241 0.59 -1.33 -16.56
C GLY A 241 0.04 0.06 -16.92
N ALA A 242 0.67 0.71 -17.90
CA ALA A 242 0.34 2.06 -18.33
C ALA A 242 -1.15 2.21 -18.72
N GLU A 243 -1.70 1.21 -19.41
CA GLU A 243 -3.12 1.20 -19.80
C GLU A 243 -4.06 1.21 -18.59
N HIS A 244 -3.78 0.40 -17.57
CA HIS A 244 -4.58 0.38 -16.35
C HIS A 244 -4.48 1.71 -15.59
N LEU A 245 -3.27 2.24 -15.45
CA LEU A 245 -3.03 3.54 -14.80
C LEU A 245 -3.79 4.67 -15.51
N LYS A 246 -3.82 4.67 -16.85
CA LYS A 246 -4.60 5.61 -17.65
C LYS A 246 -6.09 5.52 -17.34
N GLN A 247 -6.66 4.31 -17.38
CA GLN A 247 -8.09 4.09 -17.12
C GLN A 247 -8.50 4.49 -15.68
N ARG A 248 -7.61 4.30 -14.71
CA ARG A 248 -7.81 4.68 -13.30
C ARG A 248 -7.71 6.19 -13.09
N SER A 249 -6.75 6.85 -13.72
CA SER A 249 -6.36 8.24 -13.40
C SER A 249 -6.99 9.30 -14.31
N PHE A 250 -7.17 9.04 -15.60
CA PHE A 250 -7.60 10.06 -16.58
C PHE A 250 -8.99 10.60 -16.30
N LYS A 251 -9.88 9.78 -15.71
CA LYS A 251 -11.22 10.20 -15.27
C LYS A 251 -11.20 11.38 -14.30
N PHE A 252 -10.10 11.55 -13.54
CA PHE A 252 -9.95 12.58 -12.52
C PHE A 252 -8.91 13.64 -12.87
N LEU A 253 -8.03 13.39 -13.84
CA LEU A 253 -6.91 14.28 -14.21
C LEU A 253 -7.05 14.91 -15.59
N ASP A 254 -7.67 14.24 -16.56
CA ASP A 254 -7.82 14.75 -17.91
C ASP A 254 -9.15 15.49 -18.08
N VAL A 255 -9.07 16.79 -18.34
CA VAL A 255 -10.22 17.67 -18.58
C VAL A 255 -11.10 17.13 -19.70
N PHE A 256 -10.49 16.61 -20.77
CA PHE A 256 -11.21 16.09 -21.93
C PHE A 256 -11.89 14.75 -21.65
N SER A 257 -11.43 14.03 -20.64
CA SER A 257 -12.04 12.79 -20.16
C SER A 257 -13.12 13.05 -19.09
N GLY A 258 -13.47 14.32 -18.83
CA GLY A 258 -14.53 14.72 -17.89
C GLY A 258 -14.03 15.18 -16.51
N ALA A 259 -12.73 15.40 -16.32
CA ALA A 259 -12.20 15.93 -15.06
C ALA A 259 -12.59 17.40 -14.85
N ARG A 260 -12.76 17.81 -13.58
CA ARG A 260 -13.00 19.21 -13.23
C ARG A 260 -11.71 20.02 -13.38
N GLN A 261 -11.81 21.23 -13.92
CA GLN A 261 -10.73 22.22 -13.96
C GLN A 261 -10.35 22.66 -12.54
N ARG A 262 -9.40 21.95 -11.92
CA ARG A 262 -8.84 22.23 -10.59
C ARG A 262 -7.35 21.92 -10.61
N HIS A 263 -6.63 22.39 -9.59
CA HIS A 263 -5.21 22.09 -9.45
C HIS A 263 -4.98 20.56 -9.46
N PRO A 264 -4.03 20.04 -10.27
CA PRO A 264 -3.86 18.60 -10.49
C PRO A 264 -3.56 17.81 -9.21
N PHE A 265 -2.97 18.47 -8.21
CA PHE A 265 -2.77 17.92 -6.86
C PHE A 265 -4.03 17.28 -6.27
N PHE A 266 -5.18 17.95 -6.34
CA PHE A 266 -6.42 17.42 -5.77
C PHE A 266 -6.97 16.23 -6.58
N GLY A 267 -6.67 16.19 -7.88
CA GLY A 267 -6.96 15.04 -8.73
C GLY A 267 -6.12 13.84 -8.32
N LEU A 268 -4.81 14.02 -8.17
CA LEU A 268 -3.87 12.97 -7.75
C LEU A 268 -4.22 12.44 -6.35
N MET A 269 -4.51 13.33 -5.40
CA MET A 269 -4.92 12.95 -4.05
C MET A 269 -6.19 12.08 -4.04
N ARG A 270 -7.14 12.37 -4.94
CA ARG A 270 -8.35 11.57 -5.09
C ARG A 270 -8.08 10.20 -5.73
N VAL A 271 -7.18 10.14 -6.73
CA VAL A 271 -6.77 8.89 -7.38
C VAL A 271 -6.07 7.95 -6.39
N TYR A 272 -5.20 8.50 -5.54
CA TYR A 272 -4.35 7.74 -4.61
C TYR A 272 -4.82 7.76 -3.15
N TRP A 273 -6.10 8.06 -2.89
CA TRP A 273 -6.57 8.24 -1.51
C TRP A 273 -6.36 7.00 -0.63
N ARG A 274 -6.42 5.79 -1.23
CA ARG A 274 -6.22 4.52 -0.50
C ARG A 274 -4.77 4.36 -0.10
N GLU A 275 -3.86 4.69 -1.02
CA GLU A 275 -2.43 4.66 -0.81
C GLU A 275 -2.04 5.69 0.26
N PHE A 276 -2.55 6.91 0.20
CA PHE A 276 -2.35 7.92 1.24
C PHE A 276 -2.93 7.49 2.60
N ALA A 277 -4.09 6.83 2.63
CA ALA A 277 -4.65 6.28 3.86
C ALA A 277 -3.75 5.18 4.46
N THR A 278 -3.15 4.33 3.62
CA THR A 278 -2.16 3.35 4.09
C THR A 278 -0.88 3.99 4.60
N LEU A 279 -0.36 5.02 3.92
CA LEU A 279 0.83 5.77 4.35
C LEU A 279 0.57 6.45 5.70
N PHE A 280 -0.60 7.08 5.88
CA PHE A 280 -1.03 7.67 7.15
C PHE A 280 -1.00 6.65 8.29
N ALA A 281 -1.61 5.47 8.08
CA ALA A 281 -1.64 4.42 9.10
C ALA A 281 -0.23 3.90 9.44
N LEU A 282 0.62 3.69 8.43
CA LEU A 282 2.00 3.23 8.62
C LEU A 282 2.86 4.26 9.38
N VAL A 283 2.68 5.55 9.10
CA VAL A 283 3.36 6.64 9.82
C VAL A 283 2.96 6.67 11.29
N VAL A 284 1.67 6.51 11.61
CA VAL A 284 1.21 6.44 13.00
C VAL A 284 1.82 5.24 13.72
N VAL A 285 1.82 4.05 13.11
CA VAL A 285 2.42 2.84 13.68
C VAL A 285 3.92 3.03 13.91
N ARG A 286 4.64 3.56 12.90
CA ARG A 286 6.08 3.87 13.00
C ARG A 286 6.37 4.86 14.12
N CYS A 287 5.56 5.91 14.25
CA CYS A 287 5.71 6.91 15.30
C CYS A 287 5.56 6.28 16.71
N LEU A 288 4.51 5.49 16.92
CA LEU A 288 4.29 4.79 18.18
C LEU A 288 5.42 3.79 18.49
N ALA A 289 5.88 3.05 17.48
CA ALA A 289 6.99 2.12 17.59
C ALA A 289 8.31 2.79 18.00
N ASN A 290 8.57 4.03 17.58
CA ASN A 290 9.76 4.76 18.00
C ASN A 290 9.75 5.12 19.49
N TYR A 291 8.57 5.26 20.11
CA TYR A 291 8.44 5.57 21.53
C TYR A 291 8.41 4.33 22.45
N THR A 292 8.27 3.12 21.90
CA THR A 292 8.26 1.90 22.72
C THR A 292 9.59 1.68 23.43
N GLY A 293 10.72 2.06 22.83
CA GLY A 293 12.06 1.93 23.43
C GLY A 293 12.20 2.73 24.73
N PRO A 294 12.07 4.07 24.70
CA PRO A 294 12.08 4.90 25.90
C PRO A 294 11.02 4.48 26.93
N PHE A 295 9.82 4.14 26.48
CA PHE A 295 8.74 3.69 27.36
C PHE A 295 9.08 2.40 28.10
N ALA A 296 9.52 1.37 27.37
CA ALA A 296 9.88 0.07 27.95
C ALA A 296 11.11 0.18 28.86
N MET A 297 12.09 0.99 28.48
CA MET A 297 13.28 1.24 29.31
C MET A 297 12.91 1.89 30.64
N ASN A 298 12.07 2.93 30.62
CA ASN A 298 11.58 3.55 31.86
C ASN A 298 10.86 2.55 32.77
N ARG A 299 10.06 1.64 32.21
CA ARG A 299 9.38 0.59 32.99
C ARG A 299 10.33 -0.43 33.59
N LEU A 300 11.38 -0.80 32.86
CA LEU A 300 12.42 -1.69 33.38
C LEU A 300 13.20 -1.05 34.52
N LEU A 301 13.56 0.23 34.39
CA LEU A 301 14.25 0.97 35.45
C LEU A 301 13.38 1.08 36.71
N LEU A 302 12.10 1.44 36.55
CA LEU A 302 11.15 1.48 37.67
C LEU A 302 11.02 0.11 38.37
N TYR A 303 11.01 -0.98 37.60
CA TYR A 303 10.99 -2.33 38.16
C TYR A 303 12.25 -2.65 38.97
N ILE A 304 13.43 -2.22 38.50
CA ILE A 304 14.70 -2.44 39.20
C ILE A 304 14.77 -1.60 40.48
N GLU A 305 14.34 -0.34 40.43
CA GLU A 305 14.37 0.60 41.55
C GLU A 305 13.43 0.19 42.69
N THR A 306 12.24 -0.30 42.35
CA THR A 306 11.23 -0.72 43.34
C THR A 306 11.11 -2.24 43.44
N ARG A 307 12.22 -2.95 43.22
CA ARG A 307 12.28 -4.43 43.26
C ARG A 307 11.82 -5.00 44.60
N ASP A 308 12.05 -4.26 45.68
CA ASP A 308 11.71 -4.68 47.05
C ASP A 308 10.20 -4.52 47.37
N GLN A 309 9.42 -3.90 46.48
CA GLN A 309 7.98 -3.67 46.63
C GLN A 309 7.17 -4.42 45.54
N PRO A 310 7.01 -5.75 45.67
CA PRO A 310 6.38 -6.59 44.64
C PRO A 310 4.92 -6.22 44.35
N GLU A 311 4.20 -5.62 45.30
CA GLU A 311 2.79 -5.23 45.16
C GLU A 311 2.56 -4.09 44.17
N SER A 312 3.60 -3.32 43.84
CA SER A 312 3.52 -2.19 42.91
C SER A 312 3.62 -2.59 41.43
N HIS A 313 4.02 -3.84 41.15
CA HIS A 313 4.31 -4.34 39.80
C HIS A 313 3.22 -5.25 39.26
N ILE A 314 2.42 -4.74 38.33
CA ILE A 314 1.35 -5.51 37.67
C ILE A 314 1.92 -6.37 36.54
N VAL A 315 2.86 -5.82 35.76
CA VAL A 315 3.37 -6.43 34.51
C VAL A 315 4.76 -7.04 34.74
N ARG A 316 4.98 -8.24 34.21
CA ARG A 316 6.25 -8.95 34.32
C ARG A 316 7.35 -8.31 33.47
N PRO A 317 8.61 -8.28 33.92
CA PRO A 317 9.71 -7.61 33.21
C PRO A 317 9.98 -8.12 31.79
N TRP A 318 9.75 -9.41 31.53
CA TRP A 318 9.99 -10.00 30.22
C TRP A 318 9.15 -9.34 29.11
N VAL A 319 7.99 -8.79 29.45
CA VAL A 319 7.12 -8.06 28.51
C VAL A 319 7.80 -6.78 28.05
N TRP A 320 8.40 -6.04 28.99
CA TRP A 320 9.15 -4.83 28.65
C TRP A 320 10.41 -5.16 27.86
N ILE A 321 11.12 -6.25 28.18
CA ILE A 321 12.26 -6.73 27.38
C ILE A 321 11.81 -7.09 25.95
N ALA A 322 10.71 -7.83 25.82
CA ALA A 322 10.13 -8.16 24.52
C ALA A 322 9.70 -6.90 23.76
N LEU A 323 9.19 -5.88 24.44
CA LEU A 323 8.81 -4.60 23.83
C LEU A 323 10.02 -3.77 23.37
N VAL A 324 11.16 -3.84 24.07
CA VAL A 324 12.43 -3.21 23.64
C VAL A 324 12.90 -3.79 22.30
N ALA A 325 12.77 -5.10 22.09
CA ALA A 325 13.14 -5.74 20.83
C ALA A 325 12.03 -5.62 19.75
N GLY A 326 10.77 -5.86 20.14
CA GLY A 326 9.63 -5.89 19.23
C GLY A 326 9.23 -4.53 18.69
N GLY A 327 9.41 -3.47 19.48
CA GLY A 327 9.13 -2.10 19.07
C GLY A 327 9.89 -1.66 17.82
N PRO A 328 11.25 -1.64 17.85
CA PRO A 328 12.07 -1.33 16.68
C PRO A 328 11.79 -2.25 15.49
N LEU A 329 11.49 -3.54 15.72
CA LEU A 329 11.14 -4.47 14.64
C LEU A 329 9.84 -4.05 13.93
N ILE A 330 8.78 -3.73 14.68
CA ILE A 330 7.52 -3.23 14.13
C ILE A 330 7.75 -1.89 13.42
N GLY A 331 8.54 -1.01 14.02
CA GLY A 331 8.91 0.28 13.43
C GLY A 331 9.64 0.13 12.09
N ALA A 332 10.58 -0.81 12.00
CA ALA A 332 11.31 -1.12 10.77
C ALA A 332 10.40 -1.69 9.69
N LEU A 333 9.53 -2.64 10.02
CA LEU A 333 8.55 -3.20 9.08
C LEU A 333 7.58 -2.13 8.57
N ALA A 334 7.08 -1.26 9.45
CA ALA A 334 6.20 -0.17 9.08
C ALA A 334 6.91 0.86 8.19
N PHE A 335 8.17 1.19 8.48
CA PHE A 335 8.97 2.11 7.68
C PHE A 335 9.28 1.53 6.29
N GLN A 336 9.63 0.25 6.21
CA GLN A 336 9.90 -0.38 4.92
C GLN A 336 8.63 -0.48 4.06
N ALA A 337 7.49 -0.84 4.67
CA ALA A 337 6.20 -0.82 3.98
C ALA A 337 5.82 0.59 3.51
N TYR A 338 6.13 1.63 4.30
CA TYR A 338 5.92 3.03 3.92
C TYR A 338 6.76 3.40 2.70
N ILE A 339 8.06 3.08 2.71
CA ILE A 339 8.96 3.34 1.56
C ILE A 339 8.42 2.66 0.29
N PHE A 340 7.98 1.41 0.39
CA PHE A 340 7.47 0.67 -0.75
C PHE A 340 6.21 1.30 -1.36
N VAL A 341 5.20 1.60 -0.53
CA VAL A 341 3.97 2.23 -1.01
C VAL A 341 4.26 3.62 -1.58
N ASN A 342 5.07 4.43 -0.87
CA ASN A 342 5.41 5.78 -1.28
C ASN A 342 6.20 5.82 -2.61
N THR A 343 7.14 4.87 -2.79
CA THR A 343 7.92 4.75 -4.03
C THR A 343 7.06 4.26 -5.19
N ARG A 344 6.15 3.32 -4.96
CA ARG A 344 5.21 2.88 -6.00
C ARG A 344 4.29 4.01 -6.44
N THR A 345 3.76 4.82 -5.51
CA THR A 345 2.95 5.99 -5.87
C THR A 345 3.73 7.05 -6.63
N LEU A 346 5.03 7.19 -6.38
CA LEU A 346 5.91 8.07 -7.16
C LEU A 346 5.97 7.60 -8.61
N VAL A 347 6.33 6.33 -8.85
CA VAL A 347 6.48 5.77 -10.22
C VAL A 347 5.15 5.83 -10.98
N TRP A 348 4.03 5.55 -10.31
CA TRP A 348 2.71 5.71 -10.93
C TRP A 348 2.41 7.17 -11.29
N THR A 349 2.81 8.14 -10.47
CA THR A 349 2.64 9.56 -10.77
C THR A 349 3.48 9.97 -11.98
N GLU A 350 4.73 9.51 -12.08
CA GLU A 350 5.60 9.73 -13.24
C GLU A 350 4.96 9.22 -14.53
N SER A 351 4.50 7.96 -14.52
CA SER A 351 3.85 7.34 -15.67
C SER A 351 2.57 8.09 -16.06
N VAL A 352 1.72 8.45 -15.10
CA VAL A 352 0.44 9.12 -15.36
C VAL A 352 0.65 10.53 -15.90
N VAL A 353 1.55 11.33 -15.30
CA VAL A 353 1.82 12.69 -15.78
C VAL A 353 2.45 12.66 -17.17
N THR A 354 3.40 11.77 -17.42
CA THR A 354 4.02 11.60 -18.75
C THR A 354 2.96 11.25 -19.80
N GLN A 355 2.08 10.29 -19.50
CA GLN A 355 0.97 9.93 -20.39
C GLN A 355 0.00 11.09 -20.63
N LEU A 356 -0.30 11.89 -19.59
CA LEU A 356 -1.19 13.04 -19.69
C LEU A 356 -0.59 14.12 -20.60
N VAL A 357 0.70 14.42 -20.42
CA VAL A 357 1.43 15.40 -21.24
C VAL A 357 1.51 14.93 -22.70
N PHE A 358 1.80 13.65 -22.94
CA PHE A 358 1.83 13.09 -24.30
C PHE A 358 0.45 13.08 -24.97
N ALA A 359 -0.61 12.69 -24.25
CA ALA A 359 -1.97 12.76 -24.78
C ALA A 359 -2.38 14.20 -25.10
N HIS A 360 -1.94 15.16 -24.28
CA HIS A 360 -2.20 16.58 -24.52
C HIS A 360 -1.40 17.13 -25.71
N SER A 361 -0.13 16.76 -25.86
CA SER A 361 0.71 17.20 -26.98
C SER A 361 0.19 16.69 -28.33
N LEU A 362 -0.26 15.43 -28.39
CA LEU A 362 -0.92 14.87 -29.58
C LEU A 362 -2.19 15.65 -29.97
N ARG A 363 -3.01 16.03 -28.98
CA ARG A 363 -4.23 16.82 -29.22
C ARG A 363 -3.91 18.24 -29.72
N ILE A 364 -2.86 18.86 -29.19
CA ILE A 364 -2.42 20.18 -29.66
C ILE A 364 -1.94 20.09 -31.10
N ARG A 365 -1.14 19.07 -31.44
CA ARG A 365 -0.63 18.87 -32.80
C ARG A 365 -1.75 18.68 -33.82
N VAL A 366 -2.70 17.78 -33.55
CA VAL A 366 -3.85 17.57 -34.45
C VAL A 366 -4.65 18.86 -34.66
N LYS A 367 -4.82 19.67 -33.60
CA LYS A 367 -5.51 20.96 -33.71
C LYS A 367 -4.69 22.03 -34.46
N ALA A 368 -3.37 21.95 -34.44
CA ALA A 368 -2.51 22.80 -35.26
C ALA A 368 -2.61 22.40 -36.73
N ASP A 369 -2.46 21.10 -37.04
CA ASP A 369 -2.59 20.56 -38.40
C ASP A 369 -3.96 20.91 -39.01
N SER A 370 -5.05 20.79 -38.23
CA SER A 370 -6.41 21.16 -38.67
C SER A 370 -6.56 22.67 -38.99
N ARG A 371 -5.84 23.53 -38.27
CA ARG A 371 -5.86 24.98 -38.49
C ARG A 371 -5.05 25.38 -39.69
N ASP A 372 -3.96 24.68 -39.95
CA ASP A 372 -3.13 24.89 -41.13
C ASP A 372 -3.90 24.44 -42.40
N ASP A 373 -4.70 23.37 -42.32
CA ASP A 373 -5.62 22.94 -43.39
C ASP A 373 -6.78 23.94 -43.62
N GLU A 374 -7.35 24.52 -42.56
CA GLU A 374 -8.37 25.59 -42.66
C GLU A 374 -7.78 26.90 -43.22
N ALA A 375 -6.54 27.24 -42.88
CA ALA A 375 -5.83 28.39 -43.43
C ALA A 375 -5.50 28.19 -44.92
N ALA A 376 -5.05 26.99 -45.30
CA ALA A 376 -4.77 26.63 -46.70
C ALA A 376 -6.02 26.60 -47.58
N THR A 377 -7.19 26.25 -47.02
CA THR A 377 -8.48 26.28 -47.75
C THR A 377 -9.09 27.68 -47.85
N THR A 378 -8.71 28.62 -46.98
CA THR A 378 -9.17 30.02 -47.07
C THR A 378 -8.38 30.83 -48.12
N GLU A 379 -7.21 30.37 -48.54
CA GLU A 379 -6.39 31.01 -49.58
C GLU A 379 -6.68 30.56 -51.03
N GLN A 380 -7.61 29.62 -51.25
CA GLN A 380 -7.99 29.17 -52.60
C GLN A 380 -9.46 29.45 -52.90
N GLN A 381 -9.75 30.69 -53.29
CA GLN A 381 -10.94 31.00 -54.08
C GLN A 381 -10.67 30.61 -55.54
N PRO A 382 -11.57 29.87 -56.22
CA PRO A 382 -11.22 29.14 -57.44
C PRO A 382 -11.21 30.08 -58.65
N VAL A 383 -10.08 30.11 -59.38
CA VAL A 383 -10.09 30.51 -60.79
C VAL A 383 -10.20 29.22 -61.59
N ALA A 384 -11.33 29.09 -62.29
CA ALA A 384 -11.65 27.97 -63.15
C ALA A 384 -10.58 27.71 -64.22
N GLY A 385 -10.30 26.43 -64.48
CA GLY A 385 -9.49 25.97 -65.60
C GLY A 385 -9.34 24.45 -65.60
N GLU A 386 -10.10 23.79 -66.46
CA GLU A 386 -10.04 22.35 -66.77
C GLU A 386 -8.63 21.90 -67.19
N ALA A 387 -8.21 20.70 -66.78
CA ALA A 387 -7.99 19.54 -67.67
C ALA A 387 -7.30 18.37 -66.96
N ALA A 388 -7.71 17.17 -67.37
CA ALA A 388 -7.28 15.82 -67.01
C ALA A 388 -5.77 15.56 -66.88
N SER A 389 -5.37 14.65 -65.98
CA SER A 389 -4.93 13.30 -66.39
C SER A 389 -4.62 12.36 -65.22
N GLU A 390 -4.80 11.08 -65.54
CA GLU A 390 -4.72 9.85 -64.73
C GLU A 390 -3.30 9.42 -64.30
N SER A 391 -3.31 8.40 -63.43
CA SER A 391 -2.30 7.33 -63.24
C SER A 391 -1.16 7.64 -62.25
N GLY A 392 -0.73 6.73 -61.37
CA GLY A 392 -1.09 5.34 -61.13
C GLY A 392 -0.39 4.86 -59.86
N SER A 393 -0.98 3.84 -59.24
CA SER A 393 -0.50 3.15 -58.05
C SER A 393 0.84 2.45 -58.26
N THR A 394 1.74 2.45 -57.28
CA THR A 394 2.40 1.19 -56.86
C THR A 394 2.91 1.27 -55.42
N SER A 395 2.49 0.28 -54.64
CA SER A 395 2.98 -0.13 -53.33
C SER A 395 4.35 -0.80 -53.38
N SER A 396 5.16 -0.63 -52.34
CA SER A 396 6.07 -1.69 -51.87
C SER A 396 6.18 -1.63 -50.35
N GLU A 397 5.89 -2.78 -49.73
CA GLU A 397 6.12 -3.14 -48.33
C GLU A 397 7.60 -3.46 -48.09
N GLY A 398 8.06 -3.29 -46.85
CA GLY A 398 9.38 -3.70 -46.36
C GLY A 398 9.55 -3.38 -44.88
N ASP A 399 9.72 -4.43 -44.08
CA ASP A 399 9.59 -4.51 -42.62
C ASP A 399 10.49 -3.65 -41.73
N ALA A 400 9.87 -3.28 -40.59
CA ALA A 400 10.33 -3.12 -39.22
C ALA A 400 11.84 -3.19 -38.88
N GLU A 401 12.35 -2.11 -38.26
CA GLU A 401 13.08 -2.22 -37.00
C GLU A 401 13.04 -0.92 -36.17
N SER A 402 13.02 -1.11 -34.84
CA SER A 402 12.97 -0.16 -33.74
C SER A 402 13.64 1.21 -33.99
N THR A 403 12.88 2.30 -33.83
CA THR A 403 13.45 3.66 -33.80
C THR A 403 13.07 4.35 -32.49
N THR A 404 14.02 4.35 -31.56
CA THR A 404 14.09 5.29 -30.44
C THR A 404 13.95 6.71 -31.00
N ILE A 405 12.89 7.42 -30.64
CA ILE A 405 12.63 8.77 -31.15
C ILE A 405 13.60 9.75 -30.48
N GLN A 406 14.76 9.96 -31.09
CA GLN A 406 15.46 11.23 -31.02
C GLN A 406 14.69 12.24 -31.89
N PRO A 407 14.40 13.46 -31.42
CA PRO A 407 13.91 14.51 -32.30
C PRO A 407 15.10 14.92 -33.18
N SER A 408 15.08 14.47 -34.42
CA SER A 408 16.02 14.89 -35.45
C SER A 408 15.92 16.41 -35.62
N SER A 409 17.00 17.09 -35.28
CA SER A 409 17.29 18.44 -35.74
C SER A 409 17.18 18.46 -37.26
N ALA A 410 16.11 19.07 -37.77
CA ALA A 410 15.97 19.39 -39.19
C ALA A 410 17.11 20.33 -39.58
N SER A 411 18.15 19.76 -40.18
CA SER A 411 19.23 20.51 -40.81
C SER A 411 18.70 21.12 -42.10
N VAL A 412 18.39 22.41 -42.06
CA VAL A 412 18.01 23.17 -43.27
C VAL A 412 19.29 23.77 -43.86
N ARG A 413 19.70 23.24 -45.01
CA ARG A 413 20.82 23.73 -45.82
C ARG A 413 20.62 25.21 -46.16
N SER A 414 21.61 26.03 -45.83
CA SER A 414 21.73 27.40 -46.29
C SER A 414 22.08 27.43 -47.79
N SER A 415 21.08 27.60 -48.65
CA SER A 415 21.30 28.07 -50.02
C SER A 415 21.22 29.60 -50.06
N SER A 416 22.38 30.21 -50.30
CA SER A 416 22.51 31.62 -50.65
C SER A 416 21.97 31.87 -52.06
N SER A 417 20.95 32.70 -52.21
CA SER A 417 20.79 33.55 -53.39
C SER A 417 19.97 34.80 -53.07
N SER A 418 20.44 35.90 -53.65
CA SER A 418 20.09 37.29 -53.38
C SER A 418 18.86 37.78 -54.14
N SER A 419 18.14 38.70 -53.48
CA SER A 419 17.40 39.88 -54.00
C SER A 419 16.19 39.69 -54.93
N ALA A 420 14.99 40.06 -54.43
CA ALA A 420 14.18 41.18 -54.96
C ALA A 420 12.87 41.42 -54.15
N ALA A 421 12.63 42.69 -53.80
CA ALA A 421 11.34 43.39 -53.67
C ALA A 421 10.19 42.82 -52.79
N GLN A 422 10.28 43.09 -51.48
CA GLN A 422 9.35 43.99 -50.75
C GLN A 422 7.83 43.87 -51.03
N LYS A 423 7.20 42.80 -50.50
CA LYS A 423 5.79 42.80 -50.03
C LYS A 423 5.47 41.68 -49.02
N ASP A 424 6.48 41.26 -48.25
CA ASP A 424 6.49 40.01 -47.46
C ASP A 424 6.89 40.26 -45.99
N GLY A 425 6.57 41.46 -45.47
CA GLY A 425 6.99 41.89 -44.12
C GLY A 425 6.11 41.32 -43.01
N ASP A 426 4.81 41.11 -43.27
CA ASP A 426 3.88 40.69 -42.23
C ASP A 426 3.79 39.16 -42.12
N GLN A 427 3.84 38.44 -43.25
CA GLN A 427 3.76 36.98 -43.30
C GLN A 427 5.04 36.32 -42.75
N LYS A 428 6.22 36.80 -43.16
CA LYS A 428 7.51 36.31 -42.66
C LYS A 428 7.78 36.61 -41.18
N THR A 429 7.14 37.64 -40.63
CA THR A 429 7.21 37.99 -39.20
C THR A 429 6.17 37.21 -38.38
N ALA A 430 5.01 36.89 -38.98
CA ALA A 430 4.02 36.00 -38.41
C ALA A 430 4.52 34.54 -38.37
N ASP A 431 5.14 34.05 -39.45
CA ASP A 431 5.73 32.71 -39.55
C ASP A 431 6.88 32.53 -38.56
N LYS A 432 7.81 33.49 -38.46
CA LYS A 432 8.86 33.45 -37.42
C LYS A 432 8.28 33.47 -36.00
N LYS A 433 7.24 34.26 -35.73
CA LYS A 433 6.56 34.26 -34.42
C LYS A 433 5.80 32.97 -34.15
N ALA A 434 5.25 32.31 -35.17
CA ALA A 434 4.57 31.03 -35.04
C ALA A 434 5.59 29.90 -34.77
N GLU A 435 6.72 29.93 -35.47
CA GLU A 435 7.84 28.99 -35.33
C GLU A 435 8.53 29.14 -33.95
N GLU A 436 8.78 30.37 -33.49
CA GLU A 436 9.28 30.65 -32.13
C GLU A 436 8.27 30.23 -31.04
N LYS A 437 6.97 30.42 -31.26
CA LYS A 437 5.92 29.94 -30.33
C LYS A 437 5.85 28.42 -30.30
N GLY A 438 6.01 27.75 -31.45
CA GLY A 438 6.07 26.29 -31.55
C GLY A 438 7.28 25.73 -30.82
N GLN A 439 8.48 26.27 -31.07
CA GLN A 439 9.71 25.89 -30.37
C GLN A 439 9.63 26.17 -28.85
N SER A 440 9.06 27.30 -28.44
CA SER A 440 8.81 27.62 -27.04
C SER A 440 7.84 26.62 -26.38
N MET A 441 6.83 26.15 -27.10
CA MET A 441 5.88 25.16 -26.60
C MET A 441 6.52 23.77 -26.44
N VAL A 442 7.36 23.35 -27.39
CA VAL A 442 8.15 22.11 -27.30
C VAL A 442 9.10 22.18 -26.11
N GLY A 443 9.80 23.30 -25.92
CA GLY A 443 10.67 23.51 -24.76
C GLY A 443 9.93 23.44 -23.43
N LYS A 444 8.74 24.05 -23.33
CA LYS A 444 7.88 23.96 -22.13
C LYS A 444 7.39 22.55 -21.85
N ILE A 445 7.02 21.79 -22.88
CA ILE A 445 6.62 20.38 -22.73
C ILE A 445 7.79 19.55 -22.24
N ASN A 446 8.99 19.76 -22.77
CA ASN A 446 10.19 19.06 -22.30
C ASN A 446 10.47 19.38 -20.83
N ASN A 447 10.41 20.64 -20.41
CA ASN A 447 10.58 21.03 -19.00
C ASN A 447 9.52 20.41 -18.08
N LEU A 448 8.27 20.30 -18.56
CA LEU A 448 7.18 19.66 -17.82
C LEU A 448 7.44 18.18 -17.55
N VAL A 449 7.98 17.46 -18.54
CA VAL A 449 8.27 16.02 -18.42
C VAL A 449 9.57 15.76 -17.65
N THR A 450 10.50 16.71 -17.62
CA THR A 450 11.77 16.56 -16.92
C THR A 450 11.75 17.23 -15.54
N THR A 451 12.04 18.53 -15.47
CA THR A 451 12.27 19.28 -14.24
C THR A 451 11.02 19.40 -13.37
N ASP A 452 9.86 19.70 -13.97
CA ASP A 452 8.63 19.89 -13.18
C ASP A 452 8.12 18.57 -12.63
N LEU A 453 8.22 17.48 -13.41
CA LEU A 453 7.86 16.15 -12.94
C LEU A 453 8.76 15.70 -11.78
N GLY A 454 10.08 15.92 -11.89
CA GLY A 454 11.03 15.65 -10.81
C GLY A 454 10.69 16.42 -9.53
N ASN A 455 10.35 17.70 -9.64
CA ASN A 455 9.94 18.49 -8.48
C ASN A 455 8.65 17.95 -7.82
N ILE A 456 7.70 17.45 -8.60
CA ILE A 456 6.46 16.85 -8.08
C ILE A 456 6.75 15.54 -7.34
N THR A 457 7.64 14.71 -7.88
CA THR A 457 7.98 13.41 -7.29
C THR A 457 8.84 13.55 -6.04
N ASP A 458 9.77 14.49 -6.01
CA ASP A 458 10.59 14.84 -4.83
C ASP A 458 9.73 15.41 -3.68
N SER A 459 8.59 16.04 -4.00
CA SER A 459 7.68 16.60 -3.01
C SER A 459 6.91 15.53 -2.19
N ARG A 460 7.08 14.24 -2.46
CA ARG A 460 6.34 13.13 -1.81
C ARG A 460 6.50 13.05 -0.28
N ASP A 461 7.58 13.61 0.27
CA ASP A 461 7.89 13.55 1.69
C ASP A 461 7.05 14.53 2.55
N PHE A 462 6.10 15.23 1.93
CA PHE A 462 5.17 16.12 2.66
C PHE A 462 4.38 15.39 3.76
N ILE A 463 4.12 14.07 3.63
CA ILE A 463 3.46 13.30 4.69
C ILE A 463 4.31 13.29 5.96
N ASP A 464 5.62 13.11 5.84
CA ASP A 464 6.50 13.13 7.00
C ASP A 464 6.50 14.54 7.64
N LEU A 465 6.52 15.59 6.82
CA LEU A 465 6.48 16.98 7.30
C LEU A 465 5.19 17.32 8.06
N PHE A 466 4.03 16.99 7.49
CA PHE A 466 2.73 17.41 8.03
C PHE A 466 2.12 16.43 9.04
N LEU A 467 2.55 15.17 9.05
CA LEU A 467 1.99 14.14 9.93
C LEU A 467 3.02 13.59 10.92
N TYR A 468 4.14 13.05 10.42
CA TYR A 468 5.11 12.36 11.28
C TYR A 468 5.77 13.31 12.29
N ILE A 469 6.29 14.45 11.81
CA ILE A 469 6.99 15.42 12.68
C ILE A 469 6.08 15.97 13.78
N PRO A 470 4.87 16.50 13.50
CA PRO A 470 3.98 17.00 14.54
C PRO A 470 3.54 15.90 15.52
N LEU A 471 3.21 14.71 15.02
CA LEU A 471 2.80 13.59 15.86
C LEU A 471 3.93 13.16 16.79
N GLN A 472 5.15 13.05 16.27
CA GLN A 472 6.34 12.72 17.05
C GLN A 472 6.59 13.78 18.12
N LEU A 473 6.55 15.07 17.77
CA LEU A 473 6.76 16.16 18.71
C LEU A 473 5.72 16.13 19.84
N VAL A 474 4.43 15.97 19.52
CA VAL A 474 3.35 15.94 20.52
C VAL A 474 3.52 14.76 21.48
N ILE A 475 3.74 13.54 20.96
CA ILE A 475 3.93 12.35 21.79
C ILE A 475 5.21 12.47 22.64
N GLY A 476 6.30 13.01 22.05
CA GLY A 476 7.56 13.23 22.74
C GLY A 476 7.46 14.22 23.89
N ILE A 477 6.86 15.40 23.66
CA ILE A 477 6.64 16.40 24.71
C ILE A 477 5.74 15.81 25.80
N TYR A 478 4.65 15.14 25.43
CA TYR A 478 3.76 14.50 26.40
C TYR A 478 4.50 13.46 27.25
N PHE A 479 5.26 12.56 26.62
CA PHE A 479 6.02 11.53 27.32
C PHE A 479 7.05 12.13 28.28
N LEU A 480 7.81 13.14 27.84
CA LEU A 480 8.75 13.84 28.71
C LEU A 480 8.02 14.58 29.84
N TYR A 481 6.85 15.17 29.59
CA TYR A 481 6.11 15.90 30.63
C TYR A 481 5.65 14.96 31.74
N VAL A 482 5.26 13.73 31.39
CA VAL A 482 4.94 12.69 32.36
C VAL A 482 6.15 12.29 33.21
N LEU A 483 7.37 12.29 32.64
CA LEU A 483 8.60 11.90 33.34
C LEU A 483 9.20 13.02 34.19
N LEU A 484 9.28 14.23 33.64
CA LEU A 484 10.07 15.35 34.17
C LEU A 484 9.21 16.52 34.69
N GLY A 485 7.89 16.47 34.47
CA GLY A 485 6.95 17.54 34.86
C GLY A 485 7.18 18.84 34.09
N TRP A 486 7.03 19.97 34.78
CA TRP A 486 7.08 21.32 34.20
C TRP A 486 8.42 21.69 33.54
N SER A 487 9.51 21.02 33.91
CA SER A 487 10.85 21.29 33.37
C SER A 487 10.95 21.10 31.84
N VAL A 488 10.07 20.30 31.24
CA VAL A 488 10.02 20.06 29.79
C VAL A 488 9.85 21.33 28.99
N TRP A 489 9.08 22.30 29.50
CA TRP A 489 8.84 23.56 28.78
C TRP A 489 10.10 24.39 28.60
N VAL A 490 11.07 24.29 29.51
CA VAL A 490 12.39 24.93 29.37
C VAL A 490 13.16 24.30 28.21
N GLY A 491 13.12 22.97 28.09
CA GLY A 491 13.73 22.25 26.97
C GLY A 491 13.05 22.53 25.63
N VAL A 492 11.73 22.63 25.60
CA VAL A 492 10.99 23.01 24.39
C VAL A 492 11.35 24.44 23.97
N ALA A 493 11.39 25.38 24.93
CA ALA A 493 11.78 26.76 24.65
C ALA A 493 13.20 26.85 24.08
N SER A 494 14.16 26.08 24.62
CA SER A 494 15.53 26.08 24.10
C SER A 494 15.61 25.48 22.68
N ILE A 495 14.87 24.42 22.39
CA ILE A 495 14.79 23.85 21.03
C ILE A 495 14.23 24.87 20.05
N VAL A 496 13.15 25.58 20.41
CA VAL A 496 12.53 26.60 19.54
C VAL A 496 13.48 27.77 19.29
N LEU A 497 14.21 28.23 20.31
CA LEU A 497 15.21 29.29 20.16
C LEU A 497 16.40 28.86 19.27
N LEU A 498 16.78 27.59 19.33
CA LEU A 498 17.89 27.03 18.53
C LEU A 498 17.47 26.55 17.13
N ALA A 499 16.17 26.40 16.87
CA ALA A 499 15.64 25.90 15.59
C ALA A 499 16.10 26.70 14.34
N PRO A 500 16.32 28.03 14.40
CA PRO A 500 16.83 28.78 13.24
C PRO A 500 18.31 28.51 12.92
N LEU A 501 19.11 28.02 13.87
CA LEU A 501 20.57 27.88 13.69
C LEU A 501 20.97 26.91 12.58
N PRO A 502 20.40 25.68 12.48
CA PRO A 502 20.70 24.79 11.36
C PRO A 502 20.35 25.40 10.00
N GLY A 503 19.24 26.14 9.92
CA GLY A 503 18.82 26.84 8.70
C GLY A 503 19.82 27.92 8.28
N TYR A 504 20.23 28.77 9.23
CA TYR A 504 21.26 29.79 8.99
C TYR A 504 22.60 29.19 8.56
N ASN A 505 23.03 28.10 9.20
CA ASN A 505 24.26 27.39 8.84
C ASN A 505 24.17 26.81 7.42
N TYR A 506 23.03 26.22 7.06
CA TYR A 506 22.81 25.69 5.72
C TYR A 506 22.86 26.79 4.65
N THR A 507 22.15 27.91 4.86
CA THR A 507 22.14 29.02 3.90
C THR A 507 23.53 29.61 3.74
N THR A 508 24.26 29.79 4.85
CA THR A 508 25.63 30.33 4.81
C THR A 508 26.54 29.37 4.06
N TYR A 509 26.53 28.07 4.40
CA TYR A 509 27.33 27.05 3.73
C TYR A 509 27.07 27.03 2.22
N PHE A 510 25.79 27.04 1.81
CA PHE A 510 25.39 27.08 0.41
C PHE A 510 25.93 28.32 -0.31
N SER A 511 25.80 29.51 0.29
CA SER A 511 26.32 30.76 -0.27
C SER A 511 27.85 30.82 -0.37
N THR A 512 28.60 30.10 0.47
CA THR A 512 30.08 30.09 0.43
C THR A 512 30.68 29.00 -0.45
N HIS A 513 29.99 27.89 -0.69
CA HIS A 513 30.58 26.71 -1.34
C HIS A 513 29.87 26.25 -2.61
N VAL A 514 28.63 26.71 -2.87
CA VAL A 514 27.82 26.25 -4.03
C VAL A 514 27.56 27.36 -5.03
N VAL A 515 27.37 28.60 -4.57
CA VAL A 515 27.33 29.82 -5.39
C VAL A 515 28.74 30.38 -5.51
#